data_AF-A0A7J5XP19-F1
#
_entry.id   AF-A0A7J5XP19-F1
#
_cell.length_a   1.000
_cell.length_b   1.000
_cell.length_c   1.000
_cell.angle_alpha   90.00
_cell.angle_beta   90.00
_cell.angle_gamma   90.00
#
_symmetry.space_group_name_H-M   'P 1'
#
loop_
_entity.id
_entity.type
_entity.pdbx_description
1 polymer ?
#
loop_
_entity_poly.entity_id
_entity_poly.type
_entity_poly.pdbx_seq_one_letter_code
_entity_poly.pdbx_strand_id
1 'polypeptide(L)'
;MPTRRAQCTDYLAIRGHLRLFASTGASHYRFALNWSLLLPQGDLSNVNTEALRYYRCVLTELKKLNLKPVVILYYPTHRAPNLGIPGPLHASGGWLNYSTVEAFQKYAGLCYQQLGPWVTYWITINEPNRLVDFYFSEKEKHQAAHNLLLAHAKAWRLYEREHFSQHGALVSLALHADWAKPANPFLDSHTAAAQRFLLFELGRFLDPLLGTSHEEKHSKGDYPQEMKEYLEERARVMGLPRSSLPSFTEAEREELRGSLSFIALNHFTTRLVSPYPHTQGKSQQKEPPDHGCLTLTDPTWPSSSLGQAVVPWGLRKLLNWVSQRYGGALPIIVTATGVDDQAPVEDRLRQHFLRSYLQEALKARQLDKVNLQGFYIWKLQDGHAPQFGLFTSTHHKSMAKASIAVYNNIITRGGFPEDDTMKTCRLSELHEPCSVCGWMFKNKAILVFGGCILITAVMLATLVIFVIYTKRNQTQGRRRGVKRRRKIEGVPVCLCPPLKC
;
A
#
# COMPACT_ATOMS: atom_id res chain seq x y z
N MET A 1 55.23 -0.25 13.82
CA MET A 1 54.54 -1.30 13.05
C MET A 1 53.64 -0.64 12.02
N PRO A 2 53.67 -1.02 10.73
CA PRO A 2 52.74 -0.47 9.75
C PRO A 2 51.35 -1.03 10.08
N THR A 3 50.42 -0.17 10.48
CA THR A 3 49.03 -0.54 10.65
C THR A 3 48.45 -0.94 9.30
N ARG A 4 47.86 -2.15 9.23
CA ARG A 4 47.17 -2.65 8.03
C ARG A 4 46.16 -1.61 7.56
N ARG A 5 46.10 -1.35 6.25
CA ARG A 5 45.12 -0.42 5.65
C ARG A 5 43.70 -0.84 6.08
N ALA A 6 42.92 0.13 6.55
CA ALA A 6 41.53 -0.09 6.96
C ALA A 6 40.73 -0.72 5.81
N GLN A 7 40.01 -1.79 6.12
CA GLN A 7 39.20 -2.54 5.18
C GLN A 7 37.72 -2.28 5.40
N CYS A 8 36.91 -2.46 4.36
CA CYS A 8 35.47 -2.28 4.45
C CYS A 8 34.80 -3.24 5.44
N THR A 9 35.36 -4.43 5.65
CA THR A 9 34.90 -5.40 6.64
C THR A 9 35.20 -5.01 8.09
N ASP A 10 35.99 -3.95 8.31
CA ASP A 10 36.25 -3.41 9.65
C ASP A 10 34.98 -2.73 10.20
N TYR A 11 34.06 -2.30 9.33
CA TYR A 11 32.70 -1.93 9.72
C TYR A 11 31.90 -3.19 10.09
N LEU A 12 31.75 -3.43 11.39
CA LEU A 12 31.00 -4.58 11.92
C LEU A 12 29.57 -4.68 11.36
N ALA A 13 28.91 -3.55 11.12
CA ALA A 13 27.57 -3.48 10.53
C ALA A 13 27.53 -4.05 9.11
N ILE A 14 28.54 -3.78 8.29
CA ILE A 14 28.65 -4.31 6.92
C ILE A 14 28.80 -5.83 7.00
N ARG A 15 29.77 -6.31 7.79
CA ARG A 15 30.00 -7.76 7.96
C ARG A 15 28.76 -8.50 8.45
N GLY A 16 28.02 -7.91 9.39
CA GLY A 16 26.75 -8.46 9.90
C GLY A 16 25.71 -8.60 8.79
N HIS A 17 25.44 -7.54 8.04
CA HIS A 17 24.46 -7.55 6.96
C HIS A 17 24.81 -8.54 5.83
N LEU A 18 26.08 -8.62 5.41
CA LEU A 18 26.50 -9.53 4.33
C LEU A 18 26.18 -11.00 4.66
N ARG A 19 26.29 -11.41 5.93
CA ARG A 19 25.95 -12.77 6.37
C ARG A 19 24.46 -13.07 6.25
N LEU A 20 23.60 -12.08 6.42
CA LEU A 20 22.15 -12.26 6.29
C LEU A 20 21.76 -12.47 4.83
N PHE A 21 22.39 -11.75 3.89
CA PHE A 21 22.07 -11.91 2.47
C PHE A 21 22.34 -13.31 1.94
N ALA A 22 23.42 -13.95 2.39
CA ALA A 22 23.83 -15.26 1.91
C ALA A 22 22.72 -16.33 2.04
N SER A 23 21.88 -16.26 3.08
CA SER A 23 20.79 -17.23 3.25
C SER A 23 19.49 -16.88 2.50
N THR A 24 19.34 -15.65 2.01
CA THR A 24 18.12 -15.24 1.28
C THR A 24 18.06 -15.78 -0.15
N GLY A 25 19.21 -15.98 -0.80
CA GLY A 25 19.27 -16.26 -2.24
C GLY A 25 18.98 -15.05 -3.14
N ALA A 26 18.77 -13.86 -2.57
CA ALA A 26 18.45 -12.66 -3.34
C ALA A 26 19.62 -12.24 -4.26
N SER A 27 19.29 -11.72 -5.46
CA SER A 27 20.28 -11.23 -6.43
C SER A 27 20.55 -9.72 -6.34
N HIS A 28 19.67 -8.99 -5.65
CA HIS A 28 19.75 -7.54 -5.51
C HIS A 28 19.58 -7.14 -4.05
N TYR A 29 20.21 -6.03 -3.66
CA TYR A 29 19.97 -5.42 -2.35
C TYR A 29 19.61 -3.94 -2.50
N ARG A 30 18.46 -3.58 -1.93
CA ARG A 30 17.93 -2.23 -1.90
C ARG A 30 18.16 -1.56 -0.53
N PHE A 31 18.82 -0.40 -0.53
CA PHE A 31 19.04 0.39 0.69
C PHE A 31 19.05 1.90 0.39
N ALA A 32 18.93 2.71 1.44
CA ALA A 32 18.90 4.16 1.32
C ALA A 32 20.18 4.82 1.85
N LEU A 33 20.56 5.90 1.18
CA LEU A 33 21.51 6.87 1.69
C LEU A 33 20.83 7.79 2.71
N ASN A 34 21.63 8.45 3.55
CA ASN A 34 21.17 9.45 4.48
C ASN A 34 21.69 10.82 4.03
N TRP A 35 20.82 11.63 3.43
CA TRP A 35 21.18 12.94 2.88
C TRP A 35 21.72 13.88 3.95
N SER A 36 21.02 14.03 5.09
CA SER A 36 21.47 14.90 6.18
C SER A 36 22.77 14.43 6.85
N LEU A 37 23.11 13.14 6.78
CA LEU A 37 24.41 12.64 7.22
C LEU A 37 25.53 12.95 6.22
N LEU A 38 25.25 12.81 4.92
CA LEU A 38 26.23 13.03 3.86
C LEU A 38 26.56 14.51 3.67
N LEU A 39 25.53 15.36 3.69
CA LEU A 39 25.64 16.82 3.57
C LEU A 39 24.89 17.50 4.72
N PRO A 40 25.50 17.62 5.91
CA PRO A 40 24.84 18.22 7.09
C PRO A 40 24.35 19.65 6.87
N GLN A 41 25.07 20.43 6.05
CA GLN A 41 24.69 21.80 5.69
C GLN A 41 23.71 21.89 4.51
N GLY A 42 23.44 20.77 3.85
CA GLY A 42 22.60 20.71 2.64
C GLY A 42 23.31 21.14 1.35
N ASP A 43 24.58 21.53 1.43
CA ASP A 43 25.44 21.87 0.30
C ASP A 43 26.76 21.09 0.34
N LEU A 44 27.63 21.34 -0.65
CA LEU A 44 28.92 20.66 -0.80
C LEU A 44 30.05 21.29 0.05
N SER A 45 29.75 22.27 0.90
CA SER A 45 30.78 22.95 1.71
C SER A 45 31.44 22.04 2.75
N ASN A 46 30.66 21.09 3.29
CA ASN A 46 31.12 20.15 4.30
C ASN A 46 30.58 18.75 4.02
N VAL A 47 31.22 18.03 3.11
CA VAL A 47 30.89 16.65 2.78
C VAL A 47 31.42 15.71 3.86
N ASN A 48 30.54 14.86 4.40
CA ASN A 48 30.94 13.82 5.35
C ASN A 48 31.63 12.65 4.61
N THR A 49 32.96 12.73 4.48
CA THR A 49 33.78 11.76 3.76
C THR A 49 33.78 10.37 4.41
N GLU A 50 33.61 10.28 5.74
CA GLU A 50 33.51 9.00 6.44
C GLU A 50 32.19 8.27 6.14
N ALA A 51 31.08 9.01 6.08
CA ALA A 51 29.80 8.44 5.66
C ALA A 51 29.84 7.99 4.19
N LEU A 52 30.46 8.77 3.29
CA LEU A 52 30.70 8.35 1.90
C LEU A 52 31.54 7.08 1.83
N ARG A 53 32.62 7.01 2.62
CA ARG A 53 33.51 5.84 2.70
C ARG A 53 32.73 4.60 3.14
N TYR A 54 31.85 4.74 4.14
CA TYR A 54 30.97 3.66 4.59
C TYR A 54 30.07 3.14 3.45
N TYR A 55 29.36 4.01 2.73
CA TYR A 55 28.49 3.58 1.63
C TYR A 55 29.26 2.96 0.47
N ARG A 56 30.41 3.53 0.10
CA ARG A 56 31.32 2.93 -0.88
C ARG A 56 31.78 1.54 -0.46
N CYS A 57 32.04 1.35 0.83
CA CYS A 57 32.39 0.06 1.38
C CYS A 57 31.25 -0.95 1.30
N VAL A 58 30.02 -0.55 1.63
CA VAL A 58 28.82 -1.40 1.44
C VAL A 58 28.74 -1.86 -0.02
N LEU A 59 28.79 -0.93 -0.96
CA LEU A 59 28.68 -1.21 -2.39
C LEU A 59 29.81 -2.12 -2.92
N THR A 60 31.04 -1.90 -2.44
CA THR A 60 32.19 -2.72 -2.81
C THR A 60 32.02 -4.16 -2.33
N GLU A 61 31.55 -4.36 -1.09
CA GLU A 61 31.31 -5.70 -0.56
C GLU A 61 30.11 -6.40 -1.21
N LEU A 62 29.04 -5.66 -1.55
CA LEU A 62 27.91 -6.23 -2.31
C LEU A 62 28.37 -6.74 -3.68
N LYS A 63 29.21 -5.96 -4.38
CA LYS A 63 29.77 -6.36 -5.67
C LYS A 63 30.62 -7.63 -5.56
N LYS A 64 31.41 -7.79 -4.48
CA LYS A 64 32.17 -9.03 -4.22
C LYS A 64 31.28 -10.26 -4.02
N LEU A 65 30.05 -10.08 -3.54
CA LEU A 65 29.05 -11.13 -3.39
C LEU A 65 28.16 -11.32 -4.63
N ASN A 66 28.46 -10.65 -5.75
CA ASN A 66 27.62 -10.63 -6.94
C ASN A 66 26.18 -10.13 -6.69
N LEU A 67 25.99 -9.29 -5.66
CA LEU A 67 24.72 -8.63 -5.37
C LEU A 67 24.65 -7.29 -6.09
N LYS A 68 23.59 -7.09 -6.88
CA LYS A 68 23.32 -5.84 -7.59
C LYS A 68 22.72 -4.78 -6.66
N PRO A 69 23.37 -3.63 -6.44
CA PRO A 69 22.85 -2.61 -5.53
C PRO A 69 21.74 -1.76 -6.17
N VAL A 70 20.66 -1.56 -5.42
CA VAL A 70 19.62 -0.55 -5.67
C VAL A 70 19.73 0.52 -4.59
N VAL A 71 20.13 1.73 -4.97
CA VAL A 71 20.40 2.80 -4.01
C VAL A 71 19.33 3.87 -4.07
N ILE A 72 18.74 4.18 -2.91
CA ILE A 72 17.77 5.25 -2.74
C ILE A 72 18.50 6.51 -2.26
N LEU A 73 18.43 7.61 -3.03
CA LEU A 73 19.10 8.86 -2.66
C LEU A 73 18.41 9.54 -1.48
N TYR A 74 17.08 9.61 -1.50
CA TYR A 74 16.28 10.19 -0.42
C TYR A 74 15.14 9.25 0.02
N TYR A 75 15.17 8.91 1.30
CA TYR A 75 14.16 8.09 1.96
C TYR A 75 13.53 8.88 3.11
N PRO A 76 12.35 9.49 2.92
CA PRO A 76 11.66 10.21 3.99
C PRO A 76 11.20 9.22 5.07
N THR A 77 11.42 9.57 6.34
CA THR A 77 10.93 8.76 7.46
C THR A 77 10.74 9.61 8.71
N HIS A 78 9.65 9.36 9.44
CA HIS A 78 9.35 9.98 10.74
C HIS A 78 10.44 9.72 11.79
N ARG A 79 11.24 8.67 11.60
CA ARG A 79 12.33 8.31 12.54
C ARG A 79 13.59 9.13 12.32
N ALA A 80 13.72 9.76 11.16
CA ALA A 80 14.85 10.64 10.86
C ALA A 80 14.46 12.07 11.26
N PRO A 81 15.39 12.83 11.86
CA PRO A 81 15.15 14.25 12.10
C PRO A 81 14.84 14.94 10.77
N ASN A 82 13.93 15.91 10.80
CA ASN A 82 13.58 16.73 9.64
C ASN A 82 13.18 15.92 8.39
N LEU A 83 12.57 14.74 8.57
CA LEU A 83 12.19 13.82 7.48
C LEU A 83 13.39 13.41 6.59
N GLY A 84 14.60 13.43 7.14
CA GLY A 84 15.84 13.11 6.41
C GLY A 84 16.40 14.27 5.57
N ILE A 85 15.81 15.47 5.65
CA ILE A 85 16.32 16.68 5.00
C ILE A 85 17.44 17.27 5.88
N PRO A 86 18.56 17.77 5.29
CA PRO A 86 19.56 18.57 6.00
C PRO A 86 18.94 19.72 6.81
N GLY A 87 19.50 19.98 8.01
CA GLY A 87 18.95 20.95 8.97
C GLY A 87 18.67 22.33 8.38
N PRO A 88 19.64 22.97 7.69
CA PRO A 88 19.44 24.27 7.07
C PRO A 88 18.31 24.29 6.03
N LEU A 89 18.25 23.30 5.13
CA LEU A 89 17.21 23.21 4.11
C LEU A 89 15.82 23.05 4.73
N HIS A 90 15.69 22.24 5.77
CA HIS A 90 14.44 22.09 6.52
C HIS A 90 14.02 23.42 7.17
N ALA A 91 14.97 24.13 7.81
CA ALA A 91 14.71 25.44 8.41
C ALA A 91 14.28 26.51 7.39
N SER A 92 14.74 26.39 6.13
CA SER A 92 14.34 27.26 5.02
C SER A 92 13.02 26.86 4.34
N GLY A 93 12.26 25.91 4.89
CA GLY A 93 10.95 25.50 4.39
C GLY A 93 10.91 24.12 3.72
N GLY A 94 12.04 23.40 3.66
CA GLY A 94 12.11 22.02 3.14
C GLY A 94 11.57 21.94 1.71
N TRP A 95 10.73 20.93 1.42
CA TRP A 95 10.16 20.74 0.09
C TRP A 95 9.14 21.81 -0.35
N LEU A 96 8.77 22.76 0.50
CA LEU A 96 7.98 23.91 0.05
C LEU A 96 8.84 24.96 -0.65
N ASN A 97 10.16 24.95 -0.43
CA ASN A 97 11.09 25.91 -1.00
C ASN A 97 11.85 25.29 -2.19
N TYR A 98 11.86 26.00 -3.32
CA TYR A 98 12.53 25.56 -4.55
C TYR A 98 14.04 25.35 -4.37
N SER A 99 14.70 26.08 -3.46
CA SER A 99 16.12 25.88 -3.17
C SER A 99 16.47 24.44 -2.74
N THR A 100 15.53 23.71 -2.14
CA THR A 100 15.70 22.29 -1.80
C THR A 100 15.79 21.40 -3.05
N VAL A 101 15.12 21.78 -4.14
CA VAL A 101 15.19 21.10 -5.44
C VAL A 101 16.61 21.17 -5.99
N GLU A 102 17.21 22.36 -5.98
CA GLU A 102 18.57 22.60 -6.46
C GLU A 102 19.62 21.92 -5.57
N ALA A 103 19.42 21.98 -4.25
CA ALA A 103 20.28 21.29 -3.30
C ALA A 103 20.23 19.77 -3.49
N PHE A 104 19.04 19.20 -3.75
CA PHE A 104 18.88 17.78 -4.05
C PHE A 104 19.59 17.38 -5.33
N GLN A 105 19.54 18.21 -6.38
CA GLN A 105 20.29 17.96 -7.61
C GLN A 105 21.80 17.90 -7.36
N LYS A 106 22.36 18.85 -6.59
CA LYS A 106 23.79 18.87 -6.21
C LYS A 106 24.16 17.64 -5.38
N TYR A 107 23.32 17.25 -4.43
CA TYR A 107 23.47 16.04 -3.64
C TYR A 107 23.48 14.77 -4.50
N ALA A 108 22.54 14.66 -5.45
CA ALA A 108 22.47 13.55 -6.39
C ALA A 108 23.74 13.44 -7.23
N GLY A 109 24.24 14.56 -7.75
CA GLY A 109 25.50 14.63 -8.50
C GLY A 109 26.70 14.09 -7.72
N LEU A 110 26.85 14.50 -6.45
CA LEU A 110 27.88 13.93 -5.57
C LEU A 110 27.75 12.41 -5.43
N CYS A 111 26.53 11.90 -5.22
CA CYS A 111 26.28 10.47 -5.07
C CYS A 111 26.60 9.70 -6.35
N TYR A 112 26.18 10.20 -7.51
CA TYR A 112 26.47 9.59 -8.80
C TYR A 112 27.97 9.54 -9.09
N GLN A 113 28.69 10.62 -8.80
CA GLN A 113 30.13 10.68 -8.98
C GLN A 113 30.88 9.72 -8.05
N GLN A 114 30.51 9.67 -6.76
CA GLN A 114 31.28 8.94 -5.75
C GLN A 114 30.91 7.46 -5.65
N LEU A 115 29.66 7.10 -5.98
CA LEU A 115 29.11 5.77 -5.76
C LEU A 115 28.64 5.09 -7.06
N GLY A 116 28.45 5.85 -8.14
CA GLY A 116 27.98 5.38 -9.45
C GLY A 116 28.64 4.11 -9.99
N PRO A 117 29.97 3.90 -9.88
CA PRO A 117 30.63 2.71 -10.44
C PRO A 117 30.17 1.35 -9.91
N TRP A 118 29.40 1.33 -8.81
CA TRP A 118 28.89 0.09 -8.21
C TRP A 118 27.37 -0.04 -8.27
N VAL A 119 26.63 1.01 -8.60
CA VAL A 119 25.17 1.02 -8.49
C VAL A 119 24.53 0.53 -9.78
N THR A 120 23.54 -0.35 -9.67
CA THR A 120 22.79 -0.87 -10.83
C THR A 120 21.49 -0.11 -11.07
N TYR A 121 20.81 0.27 -9.99
CA TYR A 121 19.58 1.05 -10.04
C TYR A 121 19.62 2.19 -9.02
N TRP A 122 19.22 3.37 -9.45
CA TRP A 122 18.98 4.51 -8.58
C TRP A 122 17.48 4.73 -8.40
N ILE A 123 17.08 4.95 -7.15
CA ILE A 123 15.79 5.53 -6.81
C ILE A 123 16.08 6.93 -6.26
N THR A 124 15.63 7.98 -6.93
CA THR A 124 15.87 9.36 -6.44
C THR A 124 15.15 9.58 -5.13
N ILE A 125 13.83 9.35 -5.11
CA ILE A 125 12.97 9.62 -3.96
C ILE A 125 12.07 8.41 -3.72
N ASN A 126 12.01 7.95 -2.47
CA ASN A 126 11.09 6.90 -2.06
C ASN A 126 9.79 7.50 -1.51
N GLU A 127 8.66 7.06 -2.05
CA GLU A 127 7.29 7.38 -1.63
C GLU A 127 7.03 8.88 -1.46
N PRO A 128 7.36 9.74 -2.46
CA PRO A 128 7.04 11.16 -2.39
C PRO A 128 5.52 11.39 -2.25
N ASN A 129 4.71 10.47 -2.78
CA ASN A 129 3.25 10.47 -2.66
C ASN A 129 2.72 10.17 -1.24
N ARG A 130 3.54 9.61 -0.34
CA ARG A 130 3.24 9.54 1.11
C ARG A 130 3.90 10.68 1.89
N LEU A 131 5.04 11.18 1.40
CA LEU A 131 5.70 12.35 1.99
C LEU A 131 4.81 13.60 1.94
N VAL A 132 3.99 13.76 0.91
CA VAL A 132 3.08 14.93 0.83
C VAL A 132 2.04 14.95 1.96
N ASP A 133 1.69 13.81 2.54
CA ASP A 133 0.70 13.74 3.64
C ASP A 133 1.18 14.39 4.95
N PHE A 134 2.46 14.74 5.03
CA PHE A 134 3.05 15.47 6.16
C PHE A 134 2.79 16.97 6.14
N TYR A 135 2.35 17.50 5.00
CA TYR A 135 2.00 18.90 4.85
C TYR A 135 0.54 19.13 5.23
N PHE A 136 0.27 20.24 5.91
CA PHE A 136 -1.03 20.45 6.55
C PHE A 136 -2.09 20.87 5.54
N SER A 137 -1.80 21.91 4.77
CA SER A 137 -2.78 22.47 3.81
C SER A 137 -2.68 21.82 2.44
N GLU A 138 -3.80 21.78 1.70
CA GLU A 138 -3.82 21.27 0.31
C GLU A 138 -2.79 21.99 -0.58
N LYS A 139 -2.68 23.30 -0.42
CA LYS A 139 -1.70 24.13 -1.12
C LYS A 139 -0.27 23.65 -0.86
N GLU A 140 0.10 23.38 0.39
CA GLU A 140 1.42 22.88 0.74
C GLU A 140 1.65 21.47 0.19
N LYS A 141 0.66 20.58 0.24
CA LYS A 141 0.74 19.23 -0.33
C LYS A 141 1.04 19.29 -1.83
N HIS A 142 0.32 20.14 -2.56
CA HIS A 142 0.52 20.32 -3.99
C HIS A 142 1.87 20.97 -4.30
N GLN A 143 2.28 21.97 -3.52
CA GLN A 143 3.59 22.62 -3.69
C GLN A 143 4.75 21.65 -3.42
N ALA A 144 4.67 20.85 -2.36
CA ALA A 144 5.66 19.84 -2.05
C ALA A 144 5.72 18.76 -3.14
N ALA A 145 4.57 18.27 -3.62
CA ALA A 145 4.51 17.31 -4.73
C ALA A 145 5.18 17.85 -5.99
N HIS A 146 4.92 19.12 -6.32
CA HIS A 146 5.51 19.82 -7.45
C HIS A 146 7.04 19.89 -7.34
N ASN A 147 7.56 20.37 -6.20
CA ASN A 147 9.01 20.47 -5.98
C ASN A 147 9.69 19.09 -5.94
N LEU A 148 9.05 18.06 -5.36
CA LEU A 148 9.57 16.69 -5.35
C LEU A 148 9.68 16.11 -6.78
N LEU A 149 8.70 16.39 -7.65
CA LEU A 149 8.74 15.99 -9.06
C LEU A 149 9.90 16.66 -9.80
N LEU A 150 10.06 17.97 -9.64
CA LEU A 150 11.17 18.70 -10.25
C LEU A 150 12.52 18.25 -9.72
N ALA A 151 12.63 17.91 -8.43
CA ALA A 151 13.85 17.40 -7.83
C ALA A 151 14.23 16.03 -8.39
N HIS A 152 13.24 15.15 -8.56
CA HIS A 152 13.42 13.88 -9.25
C HIS A 152 13.89 14.09 -10.69
N ALA A 153 13.18 14.89 -11.48
CA ALA A 153 13.49 15.10 -12.89
C ALA A 153 14.89 15.72 -13.09
N LYS A 154 15.24 16.74 -12.31
CA LYS A 154 16.58 17.36 -12.35
C LYS A 154 17.70 16.40 -11.97
N ALA A 155 17.47 15.53 -10.98
CA ALA A 155 18.42 14.48 -10.61
C ALA A 155 18.54 13.40 -11.69
N TRP A 156 17.44 13.07 -12.39
CA TRP A 156 17.44 12.10 -13.49
C TRP A 156 18.16 12.67 -14.72
N ARG A 157 17.86 13.91 -15.12
CA ARG A 157 18.52 14.61 -16.24
C ARG A 157 20.00 14.80 -16.01
N LEU A 158 20.40 15.11 -14.77
CA LEU A 158 21.81 15.18 -14.40
C LEU A 158 22.50 13.83 -14.64
N TYR A 159 21.87 12.73 -14.21
CA TYR A 159 22.42 11.39 -14.44
C TYR A 159 22.51 11.05 -15.92
N GLU A 160 21.43 11.26 -16.67
CA GLU A 160 21.34 11.02 -18.12
C GLU A 160 22.48 11.73 -18.85
N ARG A 161 22.68 13.02 -18.58
CA ARG A 161 23.67 13.86 -19.26
C ARG A 161 25.12 13.52 -18.89
N GLU A 162 25.39 13.31 -17.59
CA GLU A 162 26.77 13.34 -17.08
C GLU A 162 27.31 11.98 -16.65
N HIS A 163 26.44 10.99 -16.39
CA HIS A 163 26.84 9.74 -15.73
C HIS A 163 26.36 8.47 -16.44
N PHE A 164 25.32 8.53 -17.27
CA PHE A 164 24.76 7.34 -17.94
C PHE A 164 25.79 6.64 -18.83
N SER A 165 26.57 7.39 -19.61
CA SER A 165 27.61 6.85 -20.49
C SER A 165 28.75 6.12 -19.73
N GLN A 166 29.00 6.51 -18.49
CA GLN A 166 30.07 5.94 -17.67
C GLN A 166 29.61 4.72 -16.85
N HIS A 167 28.38 4.77 -16.33
CA HIS A 167 27.91 3.82 -15.32
C HIS A 167 26.77 2.91 -15.79
N GLY A 168 25.94 3.34 -16.75
CA GLY A 168 24.84 2.54 -17.32
C GLY A 168 23.74 2.10 -16.33
N ALA A 169 23.65 2.72 -15.15
CA ALA A 169 22.61 2.42 -14.17
C ALA A 169 21.27 3.01 -14.62
N LEU A 170 20.16 2.37 -14.24
CA LEU A 170 18.82 2.90 -14.52
C LEU A 170 18.33 3.76 -13.35
N VAL A 171 17.65 4.86 -13.63
CA VAL A 171 17.21 5.83 -12.62
C VAL A 171 15.68 5.99 -12.65
N SER A 172 15.04 6.00 -11.48
CA SER A 172 13.60 6.27 -11.33
C SER A 172 13.29 6.86 -9.94
N LEU A 173 12.01 7.04 -9.62
CA LEU A 173 11.47 7.26 -8.27
C LEU A 173 10.59 6.06 -7.89
N ALA A 174 10.48 5.74 -6.59
CA ALA A 174 9.61 4.66 -6.11
C ALA A 174 8.34 5.24 -5.51
N LEU A 175 7.17 4.84 -5.98
CA LEU A 175 5.88 5.31 -5.48
C LEU A 175 5.24 4.28 -4.57
N HIS A 176 4.62 4.73 -3.47
CA HIS A 176 3.69 3.90 -2.73
C HIS A 176 2.48 3.61 -3.61
N ALA A 177 2.01 2.37 -3.66
CA ALA A 177 1.02 1.95 -4.63
C ALA A 177 0.10 0.91 -4.01
N ASP A 178 -0.87 1.32 -3.18
CA ASP A 178 -1.90 0.38 -2.74
C ASP A 178 -2.93 0.22 -3.86
N TRP A 179 -3.58 -0.95 -3.93
CA TRP A 179 -4.70 -1.09 -4.86
C TRP A 179 -5.96 -0.45 -4.28
N ALA A 180 -6.71 0.28 -5.09
CA ALA A 180 -8.01 0.83 -4.71
C ALA A 180 -9.13 0.01 -5.33
N LYS A 181 -9.95 -0.63 -4.49
CA LYS A 181 -11.17 -1.31 -4.92
C LYS A 181 -12.39 -0.46 -4.51
N PRO A 182 -13.42 -0.29 -5.38
CA PRO A 182 -14.65 0.37 -4.98
C PRO A 182 -15.30 -0.33 -3.78
N ALA A 183 -15.63 0.43 -2.73
CA ALA A 183 -16.23 -0.15 -1.52
C ALA A 183 -17.62 -0.74 -1.79
N ASN A 184 -18.40 -0.10 -2.67
CA ASN A 184 -19.60 -0.67 -3.26
C ASN A 184 -19.38 -0.80 -4.78
N PRO A 185 -19.21 -2.02 -5.32
CA PRO A 185 -18.93 -2.23 -6.74
C PRO A 185 -20.14 -1.97 -7.65
N PHE A 186 -21.32 -1.71 -7.09
CA PHE A 186 -22.56 -1.43 -7.83
C PHE A 186 -22.87 0.06 -7.93
N LEU A 187 -22.04 0.93 -7.36
CA LEU A 187 -22.22 2.38 -7.40
C LEU A 187 -21.08 3.04 -8.19
N ASP A 188 -21.43 3.74 -9.26
CA ASP A 188 -20.47 4.46 -10.12
C ASP A 188 -19.66 5.49 -9.33
N SER A 189 -20.25 6.10 -8.30
CA SER A 189 -19.55 7.05 -7.43
C SER A 189 -18.37 6.42 -6.68
N HIS A 190 -18.47 5.15 -6.29
CA HIS A 190 -17.36 4.42 -5.66
C HIS A 190 -16.31 4.00 -6.68
N THR A 191 -16.72 3.65 -7.89
CA THR A 191 -15.80 3.39 -9.01
C THR A 191 -15.00 4.64 -9.36
N ALA A 192 -15.66 5.79 -9.49
CA ALA A 192 -15.02 7.07 -9.73
C ALA A 192 -14.11 7.49 -8.56
N ALA A 193 -14.49 7.22 -7.31
CA ALA A 193 -13.64 7.47 -6.15
C ALA A 193 -12.39 6.60 -6.14
N ALA A 194 -12.50 5.30 -6.45
CA ALA A 194 -11.35 4.40 -6.55
C ALA A 194 -10.37 4.84 -7.66
N GLN A 195 -10.89 5.23 -8.83
CA GLN A 195 -10.06 5.76 -9.91
C GLN A 195 -9.37 7.07 -9.50
N ARG A 196 -10.11 8.01 -8.90
CA ARG A 196 -9.54 9.28 -8.41
C ARG A 196 -8.47 9.05 -7.35
N PHE A 197 -8.66 8.10 -6.44
CA PHE A 197 -7.64 7.73 -5.46
C PHE A 197 -6.33 7.29 -6.14
N LEU A 198 -6.40 6.42 -7.16
CA LEU A 198 -5.23 6.00 -7.92
C LEU A 198 -4.58 7.14 -8.71
N LEU A 199 -5.36 8.09 -9.22
CA LEU A 199 -4.80 9.28 -9.88
C LEU A 199 -4.05 10.18 -8.89
N PHE A 200 -4.56 10.35 -7.66
CA PHE A 200 -3.87 11.14 -6.64
C PHE A 200 -2.65 10.40 -6.07
N GLU A 201 -2.72 9.08 -5.95
CA GLU A 201 -1.64 8.24 -5.40
C GLU A 201 -0.51 8.02 -6.43
N LEU A 202 -0.84 7.74 -7.69
CA LEU A 202 0.12 7.38 -8.74
C LEU A 202 0.14 8.39 -9.89
N GLY A 203 -1.04 8.73 -10.44
CA GLY A 203 -1.16 9.60 -11.61
C GLY A 203 -0.47 10.96 -11.42
N ARG A 204 -0.62 11.57 -10.24
CA ARG A 204 0.02 12.83 -9.84
C ARG A 204 1.53 12.84 -10.09
N PHE A 205 2.18 11.68 -9.95
CA PHE A 205 3.63 11.57 -10.09
C PHE A 205 4.06 10.90 -11.40
N LEU A 206 3.26 10.01 -12.00
CA LEU A 206 3.64 9.30 -13.22
C LEU A 206 3.19 10.00 -14.50
N ASP A 207 2.01 10.64 -14.51
CA ASP A 207 1.50 11.32 -15.71
C ASP A 207 2.41 12.48 -16.15
N PRO A 208 2.96 13.33 -15.25
CA PRO A 208 3.92 14.35 -15.66
C PRO A 208 5.19 13.76 -16.32
N LEU A 209 5.54 12.51 -16.01
CA LEU A 209 6.75 11.89 -16.52
C LEU A 209 6.51 11.05 -17.77
N LEU A 210 5.36 10.39 -17.90
CA LEU A 210 5.08 9.42 -18.98
C LEU A 210 4.00 9.90 -19.95
N GLY A 211 3.13 10.82 -19.51
CA GLY A 211 1.80 10.99 -20.07
C GLY A 211 0.97 9.71 -19.93
N THR A 212 -0.13 9.61 -20.66
CA THR A 212 -0.90 8.38 -20.81
C THR A 212 -0.75 7.76 -22.20
N SER A 213 -1.10 6.47 -22.33
CA SER A 213 -1.09 5.74 -23.60
C SER A 213 -2.03 6.33 -24.66
N HIS A 214 -3.03 7.11 -24.23
CA HIS A 214 -4.06 7.72 -25.09
C HIS A 214 -3.85 9.22 -25.32
N GLU A 215 -2.85 9.84 -24.69
CA GLU A 215 -2.59 11.27 -24.82
C GLU A 215 -1.83 11.64 -26.09
N GLU A 216 -2.21 12.77 -26.69
CA GLU A 216 -1.47 13.38 -27.77
C GLU A 216 -0.07 13.81 -27.31
N LYS A 217 0.90 13.81 -28.22
CA LYS A 217 2.32 14.10 -27.91
C LYS A 217 2.52 15.45 -27.20
N HIS A 218 1.62 16.41 -27.40
CA HIS A 218 1.68 17.77 -26.86
C HIS A 218 1.09 17.93 -25.44
N SER A 219 0.39 16.93 -24.88
CA SER A 219 -0.13 16.99 -23.50
C SER A 219 0.78 16.32 -22.46
N LYS A 220 1.92 15.76 -22.90
CA LYS A 220 2.88 15.09 -22.01
C LYS A 220 3.67 16.10 -21.19
N GLY A 221 3.80 15.86 -19.89
CA GLY A 221 4.54 16.75 -18.98
C GLY A 221 3.69 17.42 -17.91
N ASP A 222 2.40 17.11 -17.81
CA ASP A 222 1.46 17.80 -16.91
C ASP A 222 0.74 16.83 -15.96
N TYR A 223 0.07 17.37 -14.94
CA TYR A 223 -0.75 16.59 -14.02
C TYR A 223 -1.96 15.93 -14.72
N PRO A 224 -2.52 14.83 -14.17
CA PRO A 224 -3.68 14.17 -14.74
C PRO A 224 -4.83 15.14 -14.95
N GLN A 225 -5.44 15.13 -16.13
CA GLN A 225 -6.52 16.04 -16.48
C GLN A 225 -7.74 15.85 -15.55
N GLU A 226 -8.08 14.60 -15.25
CA GLU A 226 -9.19 14.25 -14.37
C GLU A 226 -8.96 14.73 -12.92
N MET A 227 -7.68 14.82 -12.49
CA MET A 227 -7.32 15.39 -11.19
C MET A 227 -7.47 16.92 -11.18
N LYS A 228 -7.03 17.60 -12.26
CA LYS A 228 -7.16 19.05 -12.40
C LYS A 228 -8.64 19.48 -12.36
N GLU A 229 -9.48 18.81 -13.15
CA GLU A 229 -10.92 19.07 -13.21
C GLU A 229 -11.60 18.89 -11.85
N TYR A 230 -11.26 17.81 -11.14
CA TYR A 230 -11.80 17.56 -9.81
C TYR A 230 -11.42 18.66 -8.81
N LEU A 231 -10.17 19.11 -8.82
CA LEU A 231 -9.69 20.14 -7.88
C LEU A 231 -10.27 21.53 -8.20
N GLU A 232 -10.46 21.87 -9.48
CA GLU A 232 -11.13 23.12 -9.87
C GLU A 232 -12.61 23.12 -9.48
N GLU A 233 -13.32 22.02 -9.72
CA GLU A 233 -14.72 21.88 -9.29
C GLU A 233 -14.83 21.96 -7.77
N ARG A 234 -13.91 21.33 -7.04
CA ARG A 234 -13.85 21.41 -5.59
C ARG A 234 -13.59 22.84 -5.10
N ALA A 235 -12.68 23.57 -5.72
CA ALA A 235 -12.42 24.98 -5.40
C ALA A 235 -13.68 25.83 -5.60
N ARG A 236 -14.38 25.62 -6.72
CA ARG A 236 -15.66 26.29 -7.04
C ARG A 236 -16.72 26.02 -5.97
N VAL A 237 -16.89 24.77 -5.54
CA VAL A 237 -17.85 24.39 -4.48
C VAL A 237 -17.48 25.00 -3.12
N MET A 238 -16.19 25.15 -2.83
CA MET A 238 -15.70 25.78 -1.59
C MET A 238 -15.70 27.31 -1.64
N GLY A 239 -16.12 27.93 -2.74
CA GLY A 239 -16.09 29.40 -2.92
C GLY A 239 -14.68 29.97 -3.06
N LEU A 240 -13.69 29.14 -3.40
CA LEU A 240 -12.33 29.60 -3.72
C LEU A 240 -12.26 30.07 -5.18
N PRO A 241 -11.43 31.06 -5.50
CA PRO A 241 -11.33 31.61 -6.85
C PRO A 241 -10.75 30.63 -7.88
N ARG A 242 -9.89 29.69 -7.44
CA ARG A 242 -9.25 28.66 -8.27
C ARG A 242 -8.65 27.54 -7.42
N SER A 243 -8.32 26.42 -8.06
CA SER A 243 -7.50 25.36 -7.46
C SER A 243 -6.15 25.87 -6.93
N SER A 244 -5.65 25.23 -5.87
CA SER A 244 -4.32 25.49 -5.32
C SER A 244 -3.22 24.64 -5.96
N LEU A 245 -3.55 23.80 -6.94
CA LEU A 245 -2.60 23.00 -7.71
C LEU A 245 -1.69 23.91 -8.58
N PRO A 246 -0.36 23.86 -8.42
CA PRO A 246 0.55 24.60 -9.30
C PRO A 246 0.48 24.10 -10.74
N SER A 247 0.67 24.99 -11.70
CA SER A 247 0.86 24.65 -13.11
C SER A 247 2.35 24.51 -13.43
N PHE A 248 2.73 23.53 -14.25
CA PHE A 248 4.08 23.48 -14.81
C PHE A 248 4.27 24.49 -15.94
N THR A 249 5.37 25.21 -15.91
CA THR A 249 5.88 25.99 -17.05
C THR A 249 6.36 25.06 -18.17
N GLU A 250 6.55 25.59 -19.38
CA GLU A 250 7.03 24.77 -20.50
C GLU A 250 8.42 24.16 -20.24
N ALA A 251 9.31 24.92 -19.59
CA ALA A 251 10.62 24.42 -19.21
C ALA A 251 10.54 23.26 -18.20
N GLU A 252 9.59 23.33 -17.26
CA GLU A 252 9.36 22.26 -16.27
C GLU A 252 8.74 21.02 -16.91
N ARG A 253 7.78 21.19 -17.83
CA ARG A 253 7.20 20.08 -18.61
C ARG A 253 8.27 19.31 -19.36
N GLU A 254 9.22 20.04 -19.94
CA GLU A 254 10.30 19.46 -20.75
C GLU A 254 11.34 18.76 -19.86
N GLU A 255 11.63 19.33 -18.69
CA GLU A 255 12.45 18.67 -17.66
C GLU A 255 11.82 17.33 -17.24
N LEU A 256 10.51 17.30 -16.97
CA LEU A 256 9.75 16.14 -16.48
C LEU A 256 9.58 15.04 -17.52
N ARG A 257 9.27 15.39 -18.77
CA ARG A 257 8.87 14.45 -19.82
C ARG A 257 9.92 13.37 -20.07
N GLY A 258 9.57 12.12 -19.74
CA GLY A 258 10.41 10.94 -19.94
C GLY A 258 11.50 10.73 -18.90
N SER A 259 11.48 11.46 -17.77
CA SER A 259 12.55 11.43 -16.77
C SER A 259 12.52 10.21 -15.83
N LEU A 260 12.26 9.01 -16.35
CA LEU A 260 12.42 7.75 -15.64
C LEU A 260 12.76 6.59 -16.57
N SER A 261 13.58 5.65 -16.10
CA SER A 261 14.00 4.49 -16.88
C SER A 261 13.15 3.23 -16.63
N PHE A 262 12.36 3.19 -15.56
CA PHE A 262 11.50 2.08 -15.15
C PHE A 262 10.44 2.54 -14.14
N ILE A 263 9.31 1.84 -14.01
CA ILE A 263 8.27 2.17 -13.02
C ILE A 263 8.54 1.38 -11.73
N ALA A 264 8.80 2.07 -10.62
CA ALA A 264 9.04 1.46 -9.32
C ALA A 264 7.84 1.62 -8.38
N LEU A 265 7.31 0.49 -7.88
CA LEU A 265 6.10 0.44 -7.06
C LEU A 265 6.38 -0.23 -5.70
N ASN A 266 5.96 0.41 -4.63
CA ASN A 266 5.92 -0.16 -3.29
C ASN A 266 4.48 -0.54 -2.97
N HIS A 267 4.16 -1.83 -2.98
CA HIS A 267 2.79 -2.33 -2.82
C HIS A 267 2.66 -3.18 -1.56
N PHE A 268 1.70 -2.86 -0.69
CA PHE A 268 1.51 -3.55 0.58
C PHE A 268 0.10 -4.12 0.76
N THR A 269 -0.93 -3.40 0.32
CA THR A 269 -2.32 -3.79 0.59
C THR A 269 -3.29 -3.34 -0.51
N THR A 270 -4.54 -3.76 -0.35
CA THR A 270 -5.71 -3.19 -1.05
C THR A 270 -6.57 -2.40 -0.07
N ARG A 271 -7.13 -1.28 -0.52
CA ARG A 271 -8.07 -0.45 0.21
C ARG A 271 -9.43 -0.49 -0.48
N LEU A 272 -10.50 -0.57 0.31
CA LEU A 272 -11.82 -0.23 -0.19
C LEU A 272 -11.97 1.29 -0.22
N VAL A 273 -12.51 1.85 -1.29
CA VAL A 273 -12.59 3.30 -1.49
C VAL A 273 -14.03 3.73 -1.77
N SER A 274 -14.48 4.78 -1.10
CA SER A 274 -15.77 5.45 -1.35
C SER A 274 -15.57 6.96 -1.49
N PRO A 275 -16.55 7.69 -2.05
CA PRO A 275 -16.59 9.14 -1.92
C PRO A 275 -16.56 9.56 -0.45
N TYR A 276 -15.90 10.68 -0.14
CA TYR A 276 -15.98 11.25 1.19
C TYR A 276 -17.39 11.82 1.42
N PRO A 277 -18.06 11.53 2.55
CA PRO A 277 -19.42 12.00 2.79
C PRO A 277 -19.46 13.53 2.99
N HIS A 278 -20.39 14.20 2.32
CA HIS A 278 -20.60 15.65 2.43
C HIS A 278 -21.32 16.07 3.73
N THR A 279 -21.96 15.13 4.44
CA THR A 279 -22.82 15.36 5.60
C THR A 279 -22.17 14.86 6.90
N GLN A 280 -21.07 15.46 7.32
CA GLN A 280 -20.69 15.37 8.74
C GLN A 280 -21.22 16.60 9.48
N GLY A 281 -22.05 16.37 10.50
CA GLY A 281 -22.50 17.41 11.42
C GLY A 281 -21.29 18.14 12.03
N LYS A 282 -21.49 19.40 12.44
CA LYS A 282 -20.50 20.40 12.89
C LYS A 282 -19.50 19.96 14.00
N SER A 283 -19.51 18.70 14.46
CA SER A 283 -18.81 18.24 15.66
C SER A 283 -17.50 17.47 15.41
N GLN A 284 -17.11 17.15 14.17
CA GLN A 284 -15.81 16.48 13.90
C GLN A 284 -15.20 16.97 12.57
N GLN A 285 -14.73 18.21 12.51
CA GLN A 285 -14.02 18.75 11.35
C GLN A 285 -12.59 18.21 11.27
N LYS A 286 -12.42 17.00 10.71
CA LYS A 286 -11.16 16.69 10.01
C LYS A 286 -11.33 17.16 8.57
N GLU A 287 -10.43 18.01 8.09
CA GLU A 287 -10.45 18.41 6.68
C GLU A 287 -10.45 17.16 5.79
N PRO A 288 -11.33 17.10 4.78
CA PRO A 288 -11.37 15.96 3.88
C PRO A 288 -10.03 15.84 3.15
N PRO A 289 -9.55 14.61 2.87
CA PRO A 289 -8.37 14.41 2.03
C PRO A 289 -8.50 15.14 0.70
N ASP A 290 -7.38 15.55 0.11
CA ASP A 290 -7.33 16.30 -1.16
C ASP A 290 -8.00 15.51 -2.31
N HIS A 291 -7.85 14.18 -2.31
CA HIS A 291 -8.51 13.27 -3.24
C HIS A 291 -10.01 13.05 -2.95
N GLY A 292 -10.56 13.55 -1.84
CA GLY A 292 -11.97 13.45 -1.49
C GLY A 292 -12.52 12.03 -1.47
N CYS A 293 -11.76 11.10 -0.92
CA CYS A 293 -12.18 9.71 -0.73
C CYS A 293 -12.05 9.30 0.72
N LEU A 294 -12.87 8.34 1.13
CA LEU A 294 -12.71 7.59 2.37
C LEU A 294 -12.11 6.22 2.03
N THR A 295 -11.09 5.81 2.79
CA THR A 295 -10.51 4.47 2.69
C THR A 295 -11.04 3.59 3.81
N LEU A 296 -11.49 2.40 3.45
CA LEU A 296 -12.07 1.38 4.32
C LEU A 296 -11.29 0.08 4.17
N THR A 297 -11.45 -0.82 5.13
CA THR A 297 -10.95 -2.20 5.06
C THR A 297 -12.13 -3.15 5.11
N ASP A 298 -12.08 -4.22 4.31
CA ASP A 298 -13.06 -5.30 4.39
C ASP A 298 -12.76 -6.16 5.63
N PRO A 299 -13.68 -6.27 6.61
CA PRO A 299 -13.44 -7.08 7.82
C PRO A 299 -13.34 -8.59 7.53
N THR A 300 -13.70 -9.03 6.32
CA THR A 300 -13.56 -10.44 5.90
C THR A 300 -12.17 -10.76 5.37
N TRP A 301 -11.33 -9.76 5.07
CA TRP A 301 -9.96 -10.00 4.61
C TRP A 301 -9.04 -10.35 5.77
N PRO A 302 -8.15 -11.37 5.61
CA PRO A 302 -7.09 -11.60 6.58
C PRO A 302 -6.26 -10.33 6.75
N SER A 303 -5.88 -10.01 7.98
CA SER A 303 -5.07 -8.83 8.27
C SER A 303 -3.93 -9.13 9.22
N SER A 304 -2.89 -8.30 9.15
CA SER A 304 -1.75 -8.36 10.05
C SER A 304 -2.08 -7.77 11.42
N SER A 305 -1.10 -7.80 12.33
CA SER A 305 -1.25 -7.20 13.67
C SER A 305 -1.42 -5.68 13.63
N LEU A 306 -0.96 -5.02 12.55
CA LEU A 306 -1.18 -3.60 12.30
C LEU A 306 -2.45 -3.29 11.50
N GLY A 307 -3.29 -4.29 11.23
CA GLY A 307 -4.50 -4.13 10.42
C GLY A 307 -4.24 -3.99 8.91
N GLN A 308 -3.04 -4.34 8.43
CA GLN A 308 -2.77 -4.39 6.99
C GLN A 308 -3.51 -5.58 6.38
N ALA A 309 -4.40 -5.34 5.43
CA ALA A 309 -5.14 -6.41 4.75
C ALA A 309 -4.21 -7.20 3.80
N VAL A 310 -4.33 -8.52 3.83
CA VAL A 310 -3.59 -9.43 2.95
C VAL A 310 -4.49 -9.76 1.76
N VAL A 311 -4.31 -9.02 0.67
CA VAL A 311 -5.15 -9.09 -0.53
C VAL A 311 -4.29 -9.29 -1.79
N PRO A 312 -3.79 -10.51 -2.03
CA PRO A 312 -2.77 -10.76 -3.05
C PRO A 312 -3.19 -10.36 -4.47
N TRP A 313 -4.45 -10.61 -4.84
CA TRP A 313 -4.97 -10.27 -6.18
C TRP A 313 -4.97 -8.76 -6.44
N GLY A 314 -4.91 -7.93 -5.40
CA GLY A 314 -4.78 -6.47 -5.50
C GLY A 314 -3.50 -6.06 -6.21
N LEU A 315 -2.38 -6.75 -5.96
CA LEU A 315 -1.12 -6.50 -6.66
C LEU A 315 -1.29 -6.70 -8.18
N ARG A 316 -1.90 -7.81 -8.59
CA ARG A 316 -2.13 -8.09 -10.01
C ARG A 316 -3.01 -7.03 -10.65
N LYS A 317 -4.08 -6.58 -9.97
CA LYS A 317 -4.94 -5.49 -10.43
C LYS A 317 -4.18 -4.18 -10.61
N LEU A 318 -3.36 -3.81 -9.62
CA LEU A 318 -2.49 -2.63 -9.69
C LEU A 318 -1.53 -2.69 -10.87
N LEU A 319 -0.81 -3.82 -11.03
CA LEU A 319 0.14 -4.01 -12.12
C LEU A 319 -0.52 -3.87 -13.50
N ASN A 320 -1.74 -4.41 -13.65
CA ASN A 320 -2.53 -4.23 -14.87
C ASN A 320 -2.96 -2.78 -15.08
N TRP A 321 -3.44 -2.10 -14.02
CA TRP A 321 -3.85 -0.69 -14.12
C TRP A 321 -2.69 0.19 -14.59
N VAL A 322 -1.50 0.01 -14.01
CA VAL A 322 -0.28 0.73 -14.40
C VAL A 322 0.09 0.40 -15.86
N SER A 323 0.11 -0.88 -16.23
CA SER A 323 0.43 -1.31 -17.60
C SER A 323 -0.57 -0.81 -18.65
N GLN A 324 -1.85 -0.65 -18.29
CA GLN A 324 -2.88 -0.14 -19.18
C GLN A 324 -2.75 1.38 -19.38
N ARG A 325 -2.54 2.13 -18.29
CA ARG A 325 -2.42 3.59 -18.34
C ARG A 325 -1.15 4.07 -19.03
N TYR A 326 -0.02 3.43 -18.76
CA TYR A 326 1.31 3.87 -19.23
C TYR A 326 1.90 3.00 -20.35
N GLY A 327 1.16 1.97 -20.79
CA GLY A 327 1.63 0.99 -21.76
C GLY A 327 2.62 -0.03 -21.18
N GLY A 328 3.19 -0.86 -22.06
CA GLY A 328 4.09 -1.97 -21.68
C GLY A 328 5.58 -1.75 -21.98
N ALA A 329 5.96 -0.57 -22.49
CA ALA A 329 7.32 -0.31 -22.98
C ALA A 329 8.37 -0.28 -21.86
N LEU A 330 8.04 0.36 -20.74
CA LEU A 330 8.93 0.45 -19.58
C LEU A 330 8.77 -0.77 -18.67
N PRO A 331 9.87 -1.24 -18.06
CA PRO A 331 9.78 -2.30 -17.07
C PRO A 331 9.14 -1.79 -15.78
N ILE A 332 8.32 -2.64 -15.15
CA ILE A 332 7.78 -2.44 -13.82
C ILE A 332 8.63 -3.25 -12.83
N ILE A 333 8.98 -2.63 -11.71
CA ILE A 333 9.69 -3.28 -10.59
C ILE A 333 8.90 -3.02 -9.30
N VAL A 334 8.52 -4.09 -8.61
CA VAL A 334 7.95 -3.98 -7.26
C VAL A 334 9.12 -3.80 -6.29
N THR A 335 9.41 -2.57 -5.89
CA THR A 335 10.59 -2.18 -5.10
C THR A 335 10.43 -2.34 -3.59
N ALA A 336 9.21 -2.52 -3.09
CA ALA A 336 8.95 -2.97 -1.73
C ALA A 336 7.57 -3.65 -1.64
N THR A 337 7.51 -4.75 -0.90
CA THR A 337 6.26 -5.37 -0.46
C THR A 337 6.51 -6.23 0.76
N GLY A 338 5.55 -6.36 1.65
CA GLY A 338 5.72 -7.18 2.85
C GLY A 338 4.54 -7.08 3.79
N VAL A 339 4.62 -7.79 4.91
CA VAL A 339 3.61 -7.79 5.96
C VAL A 339 4.30 -7.89 7.33
N ASP A 340 3.76 -7.20 8.32
CA ASP A 340 4.17 -7.41 9.70
C ASP A 340 3.67 -8.77 10.21
N ASP A 341 4.53 -9.44 10.95
CA ASP A 341 4.23 -10.71 11.61
C ASP A 341 5.08 -10.75 12.89
N GLN A 342 4.40 -10.80 14.04
CA GLN A 342 5.01 -10.74 15.36
C GLN A 342 5.72 -12.04 15.75
N ALA A 343 5.55 -13.11 14.95
CA ALA A 343 6.20 -14.38 15.20
C ALA A 343 7.74 -14.25 15.03
N PRO A 344 8.53 -14.61 16.06
CA PRO A 344 9.98 -14.43 16.02
C PRO A 344 10.70 -15.51 15.19
N VAL A 345 10.05 -16.63 14.88
CA VAL A 345 10.62 -17.76 14.14
C VAL A 345 9.64 -18.26 13.08
N GLU A 346 8.48 -18.77 13.50
CA GLU A 346 7.47 -19.36 12.62
C GLU A 346 6.44 -18.32 12.14
N ASP A 347 6.88 -17.46 11.23
CA ASP A 347 6.11 -16.36 10.65
C ASP A 347 5.17 -16.79 9.51
N ARG A 348 4.13 -17.56 9.88
CA ARG A 348 3.17 -18.16 8.95
C ARG A 348 2.44 -17.14 8.08
N LEU A 349 2.10 -15.96 8.62
CA LEU A 349 1.43 -14.91 7.84
C LEU A 349 2.36 -14.39 6.74
N ARG A 350 3.63 -14.13 7.09
CA ARG A 350 4.64 -13.70 6.11
C ARG A 350 4.92 -14.77 5.07
N GLN A 351 5.02 -16.03 5.46
CA GLN A 351 5.17 -17.16 4.53
C GLN A 351 3.99 -17.26 3.54
N HIS A 352 2.76 -17.07 4.02
CA HIS A 352 1.57 -17.05 3.15
C HIS A 352 1.57 -15.83 2.22
N PHE A 353 1.91 -14.64 2.74
CA PHE A 353 2.03 -13.40 1.98
C PHE A 353 3.03 -13.56 0.82
N LEU A 354 4.24 -14.05 1.11
CA LEU A 354 5.28 -14.26 0.09
C LEU A 354 4.80 -15.14 -1.05
N ARG A 355 4.22 -16.32 -0.74
CA ARG A 355 3.74 -17.26 -1.76
C ARG A 355 2.62 -16.62 -2.60
N SER A 356 1.62 -16.06 -1.94
CA SER A 356 0.42 -15.56 -2.62
C SER A 356 0.67 -14.31 -3.47
N TYR A 357 1.43 -13.33 -2.97
CA TYR A 357 1.75 -12.13 -3.75
C TYR A 357 2.71 -12.43 -4.91
N LEU A 358 3.70 -13.30 -4.74
CA LEU A 358 4.58 -13.72 -5.84
C LEU A 358 3.82 -14.52 -6.91
N GLN A 359 2.83 -15.33 -6.54
CA GLN A 359 1.96 -15.99 -7.51
C GLN A 359 1.14 -14.98 -8.33
N GLU A 360 0.56 -13.96 -7.69
CA GLU A 360 -0.18 -12.92 -8.41
C GLU A 360 0.72 -12.05 -9.30
N ALA A 361 1.95 -11.78 -8.87
CA ALA A 361 2.99 -11.16 -9.68
C ALA A 361 3.34 -12.01 -10.91
N LEU A 362 3.48 -13.33 -10.72
CA LEU A 362 3.75 -14.27 -11.80
C LEU A 362 2.59 -14.34 -12.80
N LYS A 363 1.34 -14.35 -12.31
CA LYS A 363 0.14 -14.28 -13.17
C LYS A 363 0.11 -12.99 -13.98
N ALA A 364 0.42 -11.84 -13.38
CA ALA A 364 0.51 -10.57 -14.09
C ALA A 364 1.52 -10.64 -15.26
N ARG A 365 2.68 -11.24 -15.02
CA ARG A 365 3.72 -11.40 -16.05
C ARG A 365 3.33 -12.43 -17.12
N GLN A 366 2.91 -13.63 -16.72
CA GLN A 366 2.72 -14.76 -17.64
C GLN A 366 1.38 -14.70 -18.38
N LEU A 367 0.31 -14.36 -17.67
CA LEU A 367 -1.06 -14.35 -18.20
C LEU A 367 -1.41 -12.99 -18.79
N ASP A 368 -1.11 -11.90 -18.05
CA ASP A 368 -1.51 -10.55 -18.46
C ASP A 368 -0.45 -9.81 -19.27
N LYS A 369 0.73 -10.42 -19.46
CA LYS A 369 1.86 -9.88 -20.23
C LYS A 369 2.41 -8.55 -19.70
N VAL A 370 2.23 -8.28 -18.40
CA VAL A 370 2.87 -7.13 -17.74
C VAL A 370 4.39 -7.30 -17.78
N ASN A 371 5.11 -6.25 -18.17
CA ASN A 371 6.57 -6.19 -18.22
C ASN A 371 7.18 -6.08 -16.80
N LEU A 372 6.94 -7.08 -15.95
CA LEU A 372 7.46 -7.14 -14.58
C LEU A 372 8.87 -7.74 -14.57
N GLN A 373 9.85 -6.97 -14.07
CA GLN A 373 11.27 -7.35 -14.10
C GLN A 373 11.94 -7.50 -12.72
N GLY A 374 11.27 -7.12 -11.63
CA GLY A 374 11.85 -7.30 -10.30
C GLY A 374 10.82 -7.24 -9.17
N PHE A 375 11.18 -7.86 -8.04
CA PHE A 375 10.31 -8.01 -6.88
C PHE A 375 11.13 -8.03 -5.59
N TYR A 376 10.91 -7.06 -4.71
CA TYR A 376 11.72 -6.81 -3.52
C TYR A 376 10.88 -6.95 -2.25
N ILE A 377 11.34 -7.78 -1.31
CA ILE A 377 10.68 -7.98 -0.02
C ILE A 377 11.15 -6.93 1.00
N TRP A 378 10.19 -6.21 1.57
CA TRP A 378 10.36 -5.31 2.70
C TRP A 378 10.06 -6.08 4.00
N LYS A 379 11.05 -6.35 4.86
CA LYS A 379 12.45 -5.91 4.78
C LYS A 379 13.42 -7.01 5.24
N LEU A 380 14.71 -6.78 5.06
CA LEU A 380 15.74 -7.75 5.45
C LEU A 380 15.63 -8.08 6.94
N GLN A 381 15.82 -7.10 7.82
CA GLN A 381 15.90 -7.34 9.26
C GLN A 381 14.95 -6.43 10.03
N ASP A 382 14.40 -6.96 11.11
CA ASP A 382 13.64 -6.21 12.10
C ASP A 382 14.51 -5.08 12.69
N GLY A 383 13.91 -3.93 12.91
CA GLY A 383 14.47 -2.89 13.78
C GLY A 383 13.62 -2.77 15.03
N HIS A 384 13.37 -1.54 15.47
CA HIS A 384 12.23 -1.27 16.37
C HIS A 384 10.91 -1.53 15.63
N ALA A 385 9.93 -2.10 16.34
CA ALA A 385 8.59 -2.44 15.83
C ALA A 385 8.06 -1.40 14.84
N PRO A 386 7.36 -1.80 13.77
CA PRO A 386 6.79 -3.12 13.51
C PRO A 386 7.75 -4.17 12.91
N GLN A 387 7.42 -5.45 13.14
CA GLN A 387 8.24 -6.60 12.73
C GLN A 387 7.98 -6.99 11.27
N PHE A 388 8.62 -6.31 10.32
CA PHE A 388 8.57 -6.62 8.86
C PHE A 388 9.74 -7.48 8.38
N GLY A 389 10.74 -7.71 9.23
CA GLY A 389 12.00 -8.36 8.90
C GLY A 389 11.85 -9.85 8.61
N LEU A 390 12.60 -10.32 7.60
CA LEU A 390 12.91 -11.73 7.38
C LEU A 390 13.85 -12.28 8.47
N PHE A 391 14.64 -11.40 9.10
CA PHE A 391 15.48 -11.70 10.25
C PHE A 391 15.01 -10.93 11.48
N THR A 392 15.10 -11.56 12.65
CA THR A 392 14.96 -10.85 13.94
C THR A 392 16.18 -9.99 14.24
N SER A 393 16.09 -9.15 15.27
CA SER A 393 17.21 -8.35 15.78
C SER A 393 17.28 -8.36 17.32
N THR A 394 17.09 -9.52 17.93
CA THR A 394 17.12 -9.66 19.40
C THR A 394 18.56 -9.70 19.92
N HIS A 395 18.88 -8.85 20.92
CA HIS A 395 20.19 -8.82 21.61
C HIS A 395 21.42 -8.82 20.66
N HIS A 396 21.37 -8.01 19.59
CA HIS A 396 22.43 -7.92 18.57
C HIS A 396 22.73 -9.24 17.83
N LYS A 397 21.84 -10.23 17.90
CA LYS A 397 21.88 -11.46 17.10
C LYS A 397 20.72 -11.44 16.11
N SER A 398 21.05 -11.56 14.84
CA SER A 398 20.06 -11.72 13.78
C SER A 398 19.77 -13.20 13.57
N MET A 399 18.52 -13.62 13.78
CA MET A 399 18.10 -14.99 13.51
C MET A 399 17.16 -15.03 12.31
N ALA A 400 17.35 -16.03 11.45
CA ALA A 400 16.50 -16.25 10.30
C ALA A 400 15.10 -16.72 10.75
N LYS A 401 14.04 -16.10 10.20
CA LYS A 401 12.67 -16.60 10.33
C LYS A 401 12.38 -17.66 9.26
N ALA A 402 11.33 -18.45 9.46
CA ALA A 402 10.93 -19.53 8.55
C ALA A 402 10.61 -19.03 7.13
N SER A 403 10.15 -17.78 6.97
CA SER A 403 9.95 -17.12 5.68
C SER A 403 11.19 -17.03 4.79
N ILE A 404 12.41 -17.09 5.35
CA ILE A 404 13.65 -17.11 4.55
C ILE A 404 13.75 -18.39 3.73
N ALA A 405 13.42 -19.54 4.32
CA ALA A 405 13.45 -20.81 3.61
C ALA A 405 12.45 -20.80 2.44
N VAL A 406 11.27 -20.22 2.66
CA VAL A 406 10.24 -20.04 1.61
C VAL A 406 10.74 -19.11 0.51
N TYR A 407 11.32 -17.96 0.87
CA TYR A 407 11.80 -16.98 -0.11
C TYR A 407 12.96 -17.55 -0.94
N ASN A 408 13.93 -18.18 -0.29
CA ASN A 408 15.05 -18.85 -0.93
C ASN A 408 14.59 -19.97 -1.87
N ASN A 409 13.64 -20.81 -1.43
CA ASN A 409 13.09 -21.88 -2.27
C ASN A 409 12.41 -21.34 -3.54
N ILE A 410 11.63 -20.26 -3.43
CA ILE A 410 11.00 -19.64 -4.61
C ILE A 410 12.06 -19.08 -5.56
N ILE A 411 13.09 -18.42 -5.05
CA ILE A 411 14.17 -17.87 -5.87
C ILE A 411 14.95 -18.99 -6.58
N THR A 412 15.38 -20.02 -5.84
CA THR A 412 16.17 -21.13 -6.38
C THR A 412 15.41 -21.93 -7.45
N ARG A 413 14.10 -22.09 -7.29
CA ARG A 413 13.22 -22.72 -8.30
C ARG A 413 12.84 -21.80 -9.46
N GLY A 414 13.20 -20.51 -9.43
CA GLY A 414 12.81 -19.54 -10.44
C GLY A 414 11.29 -19.28 -10.48
N GLY A 415 10.60 -19.39 -9.34
CA GLY A 415 9.15 -19.20 -9.23
C GLY A 415 8.44 -20.42 -8.64
N PHE A 416 7.34 -20.82 -9.27
CA PHE A 416 6.49 -21.94 -8.84
C PHE A 416 6.37 -22.97 -9.98
N PRO A 417 7.46 -23.67 -10.35
CA PRO A 417 7.38 -24.69 -11.39
C PRO A 417 6.51 -25.86 -10.91
N GLU A 418 5.84 -26.53 -11.84
CA GLU A 418 5.07 -27.74 -11.55
C GLU A 418 6.01 -28.83 -11.00
N ASP A 419 5.60 -29.51 -9.93
CA ASP A 419 6.30 -30.72 -9.49
C ASP A 419 5.88 -31.88 -10.41
N ASP A 420 6.83 -32.65 -10.95
CA ASP A 420 6.55 -33.89 -11.71
C ASP A 420 5.74 -34.92 -10.89
N THR A 421 5.66 -34.76 -9.57
CA THR A 421 4.86 -35.58 -8.64
C THR A 421 3.47 -35.04 -8.35
N MET A 422 3.17 -33.78 -8.68
CA MET A 422 1.80 -33.29 -8.66
C MET A 422 1.12 -33.76 -9.93
N LYS A 423 0.16 -34.68 -9.78
CA LYS A 423 -0.85 -34.91 -10.82
C LYS A 423 -1.38 -33.53 -11.21
N THR A 424 -1.08 -33.12 -12.43
CA THR A 424 -1.77 -32.00 -13.05
C THR A 424 -3.25 -32.23 -12.81
N CYS A 425 -3.94 -31.28 -12.18
CA CYS A 425 -5.38 -31.19 -12.33
C CYS A 425 -5.59 -30.87 -13.81
N ARG A 426 -5.49 -31.89 -14.67
CA ARG A 426 -6.04 -31.82 -16.01
C ARG A 426 -7.50 -31.54 -15.77
N LEU A 427 -7.94 -30.36 -16.21
CA LEU A 427 -9.33 -29.99 -16.32
C LEU A 427 -9.97 -30.85 -17.44
N SER A 428 -9.90 -32.17 -17.30
CA SER A 428 -10.32 -33.17 -18.27
C SER A 428 -11.10 -34.31 -17.62
N GLU A 429 -11.67 -34.06 -16.45
CA GLU A 429 -12.88 -34.76 -16.03
C GLU A 429 -13.99 -33.72 -16.05
N LEU A 430 -14.73 -33.70 -17.17
CA LEU A 430 -16.06 -33.14 -17.20
C LEU A 430 -16.77 -33.61 -15.93
N HIS A 431 -17.08 -32.67 -15.05
CA HIS A 431 -18.22 -32.87 -14.15
C HIS A 431 -19.37 -33.35 -15.03
N GLU A 432 -19.88 -34.54 -14.75
CA GLU A 432 -21.24 -34.85 -15.15
C GLU A 432 -22.10 -33.67 -14.66
N PRO A 433 -22.83 -32.99 -15.55
CA PRO A 433 -23.61 -31.84 -15.16
C PRO A 433 -24.64 -32.35 -14.16
N CYS A 434 -24.52 -31.92 -12.90
CA CYS A 434 -25.54 -32.10 -11.89
C CYS A 434 -26.84 -31.47 -12.43
N SER A 435 -27.68 -32.29 -13.03
CA SER A 435 -28.93 -31.89 -13.70
C SER A 435 -29.85 -31.17 -12.72
N VAL A 436 -29.82 -31.62 -11.47
CA VAL A 436 -30.49 -31.00 -10.32
C VAL A 436 -29.95 -29.60 -10.05
N CYS A 437 -28.64 -29.39 -10.09
CA CYS A 437 -28.01 -28.09 -9.82
C CYS A 437 -28.35 -27.09 -10.94
N GLY A 438 -28.33 -27.52 -12.21
CA GLY A 438 -28.76 -26.70 -13.34
C GLY A 438 -30.25 -26.33 -13.28
N TRP A 439 -31.10 -27.28 -12.90
CA TRP A 439 -32.53 -27.05 -12.69
C TRP A 439 -32.79 -26.10 -11.51
N MET A 440 -32.08 -26.26 -10.40
CA MET A 440 -32.16 -25.38 -9.23
C MET A 440 -31.71 -23.96 -9.57
N PHE A 441 -30.65 -23.81 -10.37
CA PHE A 441 -30.17 -22.48 -10.77
C PHE A 441 -31.16 -21.78 -11.70
N LYS A 442 -31.77 -22.51 -12.64
CA LYS A 442 -32.85 -22.00 -13.52
C LYS A 442 -34.10 -21.60 -12.73
N ASN A 443 -34.47 -22.37 -11.72
CA ASN A 443 -35.71 -22.20 -10.96
C ASN A 443 -35.51 -21.56 -9.58
N LYS A 444 -34.37 -20.90 -9.34
CA LYS A 444 -34.00 -20.34 -8.03
C LYS A 444 -35.06 -19.41 -7.45
N ALA A 445 -35.71 -18.60 -8.30
CA ALA A 445 -36.78 -17.70 -7.87
C ALA A 445 -38.00 -18.47 -7.36
N ILE A 446 -38.38 -19.55 -8.04
CA ILE A 446 -39.53 -20.40 -7.68
C ILE A 446 -39.24 -21.16 -6.39
N LEU A 447 -38.02 -21.66 -6.21
CA LEU A 447 -37.60 -22.34 -4.97
C LEU A 447 -37.61 -21.42 -3.76
N VAL A 448 -37.14 -20.18 -3.91
CA VAL A 448 -37.21 -19.16 -2.85
C VAL A 448 -38.66 -18.80 -2.54
N PHE A 449 -39.48 -18.60 -3.58
CA PHE A 449 -40.90 -18.28 -3.39
C PHE A 449 -41.66 -19.41 -2.70
N GLY A 450 -41.42 -20.66 -3.09
CA GLY A 450 -41.97 -21.86 -2.46
C GLY A 450 -41.51 -22.01 -1.01
N GLY A 451 -40.23 -21.76 -0.73
CA GLY A 451 -39.69 -21.75 0.64
C GLY A 451 -40.36 -20.69 1.52
N CYS A 452 -40.55 -19.48 1.00
CA CYS A 452 -41.26 -18.41 1.71
C CYS A 452 -42.72 -18.80 2.01
N ILE A 453 -43.44 -19.38 1.05
CA ILE A 453 -44.83 -19.85 1.25
C ILE A 453 -44.90 -20.97 2.29
N LEU A 454 -43.92 -21.89 2.29
CA LEU A 454 -43.88 -22.97 3.27
C LEU A 454 -43.65 -22.43 4.69
N ILE A 455 -42.74 -21.47 4.84
CA ILE A 455 -42.46 -20.81 6.13
C ILE A 455 -43.69 -20.06 6.62
N THR A 456 -44.38 -19.31 5.74
CA THR A 456 -45.59 -18.59 6.15
C THR A 456 -46.73 -19.53 6.51
N ALA A 457 -46.90 -20.65 5.80
CA ALA A 457 -47.90 -21.68 6.13
C ALA A 457 -47.61 -22.33 7.49
N VAL A 458 -46.34 -22.65 7.79
CA VAL A 458 -45.93 -23.20 9.09
C VAL A 458 -46.18 -22.19 10.21
N MET A 459 -45.86 -20.91 10.00
CA MET A 459 -46.11 -19.85 10.97
C MET A 459 -47.61 -19.63 11.23
N LEU A 460 -48.45 -19.73 10.20
CA LEU A 460 -49.91 -19.67 10.36
C LEU A 460 -50.46 -20.89 11.11
N ALA A 461 -49.96 -22.09 10.80
CA ALA A 461 -50.38 -23.31 11.49
C ALA A 461 -50.01 -23.28 12.98
N THR A 462 -48.79 -22.82 13.32
CA THR A 462 -48.36 -22.66 14.71
C THR A 462 -49.19 -21.61 15.45
N LEU A 463 -49.55 -20.50 14.80
CA LEU A 463 -50.47 -19.50 15.34
C LEU A 463 -51.87 -20.08 15.61
N VAL A 464 -52.41 -20.85 14.67
CA VAL A 464 -53.72 -21.50 14.83
C VAL A 464 -53.69 -22.50 16.00
N ILE A 465 -52.64 -23.32 16.09
CA ILE A 465 -52.44 -24.25 17.21
C ILE A 465 -52.35 -23.48 18.54
N PHE A 466 -51.61 -22.37 18.57
CA PHE A 466 -51.48 -21.51 19.74
C PHE A 466 -52.83 -20.89 20.15
N VAL A 467 -53.64 -20.42 19.20
CA VAL A 467 -54.98 -19.89 19.44
C VAL A 467 -55.93 -20.99 19.95
N ILE A 468 -55.88 -22.20 19.39
CA ILE A 468 -56.67 -23.33 19.88
C ILE A 468 -56.26 -23.70 21.32
N TYR A 469 -54.96 -23.76 21.59
CA TYR A 469 -54.43 -24.09 22.92
C TYR A 469 -54.81 -23.06 23.98
N THR A 470 -54.70 -21.77 23.66
CA THR A 470 -55.10 -20.68 24.56
C THR A 470 -56.62 -20.64 24.79
N LYS A 471 -57.44 -20.89 23.77
CA LYS A 471 -58.91 -20.99 23.91
C LYS A 471 -59.34 -22.20 24.74
N ARG A 472 -58.62 -23.33 24.62
CA ARG A 472 -58.81 -24.55 25.43
C ARG A 472 -58.42 -24.35 26.90
N ASN A 473 -57.35 -23.58 27.16
CA ASN A 473 -56.97 -23.17 28.51
C ASN A 473 -57.94 -22.16 29.14
N GLN A 474 -58.52 -21.23 28.37
CA GLN A 474 -59.58 -20.34 28.86
C GLN A 474 -60.87 -21.09 29.23
N THR A 475 -61.22 -22.15 28.50
CA THR A 475 -62.38 -23.02 28.84
C THR A 475 -62.12 -23.90 30.06
N GLN A 476 -60.88 -24.32 30.33
CA GLN A 476 -60.51 -24.99 31.59
C GLN A 476 -60.41 -24.01 32.78
N GLY A 477 -59.98 -22.76 32.56
CA GLY A 477 -59.97 -21.70 33.58
C GLY A 477 -61.37 -21.33 34.07
N ARG A 478 -62.37 -21.28 33.17
CA ARG A 478 -63.78 -21.04 33.53
C ARG A 478 -64.42 -22.17 34.35
N ARG A 479 -63.96 -23.42 34.23
CA ARG A 479 -64.44 -24.55 35.07
C ARG A 479 -63.83 -24.56 36.48
N ARG A 480 -62.66 -23.93 36.71
CA ARG A 480 -62.05 -23.80 38.05
C ARG A 480 -62.56 -22.58 38.84
N GLY A 481 -63.07 -21.54 38.16
CA GLY A 481 -63.64 -20.34 38.81
C GLY A 481 -65.00 -20.54 39.50
N VAL A 482 -65.76 -21.60 39.16
CA VAL A 482 -67.09 -21.87 39.73
C VAL A 482 -67.04 -22.66 41.05
N LYS A 483 -65.92 -23.33 41.38
CA LYS A 483 -65.78 -24.14 42.61
C LYS A 483 -65.24 -23.37 43.84
N ARG A 484 -64.86 -22.10 43.71
CA ARG A 484 -64.23 -21.32 44.81
C ARG A 484 -65.15 -20.29 45.49
N ARG A 485 -66.47 -20.33 45.22
CA ARG A 485 -67.48 -19.38 45.76
C ARG A 485 -68.35 -19.91 46.89
N ARG A 486 -67.98 -21.03 47.54
CA ARG A 486 -68.63 -21.54 48.76
C ARG A 486 -67.58 -21.97 49.78
N LYS A 487 -67.02 -21.02 50.51
CA LYS A 487 -66.70 -21.16 51.94
C LYS A 487 -66.02 -19.89 52.45
N ILE A 488 -66.44 -19.49 53.64
CA ILE A 488 -65.88 -18.48 54.54
C ILE A 488 -66.64 -17.13 54.48
N GLU A 489 -67.80 -17.14 55.14
CA GLU A 489 -68.30 -16.01 55.95
C GLU A 489 -67.48 -15.93 57.24
N GLY A 490 -67.22 -14.72 57.73
CA GLY A 490 -66.52 -14.44 58.98
C GLY A 490 -65.97 -13.02 59.02
N VAL A 491 -66.85 -12.06 59.32
CA VAL A 491 -66.61 -10.62 59.53
C VAL A 491 -66.27 -10.39 61.04
N PRO A 492 -65.36 -9.46 61.43
CA PRO A 492 -65.68 -8.05 61.76
C PRO A 492 -64.62 -7.03 61.25
N VAL A 493 -64.96 -5.93 60.58
CA VAL A 493 -65.51 -4.61 61.02
C VAL A 493 -64.48 -3.65 61.68
N CYS A 494 -64.44 -2.44 61.09
CA CYS A 494 -63.93 -1.13 61.55
C CYS A 494 -62.40 -0.90 61.44
N LEU A 495 -61.88 0.16 60.80
CA LEU A 495 -62.25 1.59 60.82
C LEU A 495 -61.52 2.37 59.68
N CYS A 496 -62.14 3.46 59.19
CA CYS A 496 -61.55 4.45 58.27
C CYS A 496 -60.72 5.54 59.04
N PRO A 497 -60.32 6.67 58.41
CA PRO A 497 -59.00 7.01 57.86
C PRO A 497 -58.36 8.18 58.67
N PRO A 498 -57.33 8.94 58.20
CA PRO A 498 -57.60 10.03 57.25
C PRO A 498 -56.42 10.41 56.30
N LEU A 499 -56.73 11.38 55.45
CA LEU A 499 -55.86 12.13 54.56
C LEU A 499 -54.76 12.96 55.28
N LYS A 500 -53.67 13.16 54.53
CA LYS A 500 -52.80 14.36 54.35
C LYS A 500 -52.41 15.21 55.57
N CYS A 501 -51.10 15.44 55.68
CA CYS A 501 -50.50 16.78 55.50
C CYS A 501 -49.38 16.66 54.46
#